data_AF-A0A015LI39-F1
#
_entry.id   AF-A0A015LI39-F1
#
_cell.length_a   1.000
_cell.length_b   1.000
_cell.length_c   1.000
_cell.angle_alpha   90.00
_cell.angle_beta   90.00
_cell.angle_gamma   90.00
#
_symmetry.space_group_name_H-M   'P 1'
#
loop_
_entity.id
_entity.type
_entity.pdbx_description
1 polymer ?
#
loop_
_entity_poly.entity_id
_entity_poly.type
_entity_poly.pdbx_seq_one_letter_code
_entity_poly.pdbx_strand_id
1 'polypeptide(L)'
;MAITENDNNDIISLNLRFRNSQNRNVIFVIEVSKNDYVSAIADRVRAILAPHLRPHNFHLQQIYPTSIQRRRMQPENLISVYFPENPDEDMIHIFVYPPLSPNNNFLYHAVE
;
A
#
# COMPACT_ATOMS: atom_id res chain seq x y z
N MET A 1 -33.96 -10.43 -14.01
CA MET A 1 -32.89 -10.85 -13.08
C MET A 1 -31.58 -10.64 -13.80
N ALA A 2 -30.83 -9.60 -13.44
CA ALA A 2 -29.49 -9.42 -13.99
C ALA A 2 -28.57 -10.39 -13.25
N ILE A 3 -27.89 -11.23 -14.02
CA ILE A 3 -26.79 -12.06 -13.52
C ILE A 3 -25.71 -11.05 -13.17
N THR A 4 -25.42 -10.86 -11.88
CA THR A 4 -24.19 -10.19 -11.46
C THR A 4 -23.06 -11.09 -11.93
N GLU A 5 -22.48 -10.76 -13.09
CA GLU A 5 -21.14 -11.21 -13.45
C GLU A 5 -20.28 -10.84 -12.24
N ASN A 6 -19.85 -11.88 -11.50
CA ASN A 6 -18.86 -11.73 -10.47
C ASN A 6 -17.55 -11.47 -11.23
N ASP A 7 -17.38 -10.21 -11.63
CA ASP A 7 -16.28 -9.73 -12.44
C ASP A 7 -14.98 -9.95 -11.68
N ASN A 8 -14.33 -11.08 -11.95
CA ASN A 8 -12.93 -11.31 -11.56
C ASN A 8 -12.00 -10.20 -12.08
N ASN A 9 -12.49 -9.33 -12.98
CA ASN A 9 -11.81 -8.13 -13.47
C ASN A 9 -11.68 -7.01 -12.40
N ASP A 10 -12.42 -7.10 -11.31
CA ASP A 10 -12.30 -6.17 -10.19
C ASP A 10 -11.25 -6.59 -9.17
N ILE A 11 -10.74 -7.83 -9.23
CA ILE A 11 -9.66 -8.28 -8.35
C ILE A 11 -8.33 -7.87 -8.97
N ILE A 12 -7.50 -7.18 -8.19
CA ILE A 12 -6.15 -6.79 -8.58
C ILE A 12 -5.10 -7.34 -7.63
N SER A 13 -3.95 -7.69 -8.20
CA SER A 13 -2.74 -8.03 -7.48
C SER A 13 -1.90 -6.78 -7.27
N LEU A 14 -1.54 -6.50 -6.01
CA LEU A 14 -0.71 -5.36 -5.65
C LEU A 14 0.60 -5.87 -5.06
N ASN A 15 1.72 -5.45 -5.63
CA ASN A 15 3.01 -5.57 -4.97
C ASN A 15 3.17 -4.50 -3.90
N LEU A 16 3.47 -4.95 -2.70
CA LEU A 16 3.75 -4.09 -1.58
C LEU A 16 5.21 -4.22 -1.20
N ARG A 17 5.81 -3.06 -0.90
CA ARG A 17 7.14 -2.97 -0.32
C ARG A 17 7.05 -2.39 1.07
N PHE A 18 7.52 -3.16 2.03
CA PHE A 18 7.66 -2.74 3.41
C PHE A 18 9.14 -2.70 3.79
N ARG A 19 9.56 -1.66 4.52
CA ARG A 19 10.91 -1.58 5.09
C ARG A 19 10.86 -2.02 6.55
N ASN A 20 11.45 -3.17 6.85
CA ASN A 20 11.42 -3.72 8.20
C ASN A 20 12.38 -3.00 9.16
N SER A 21 12.34 -3.37 10.44
CA SER A 21 13.19 -2.80 11.49
C SER A 21 14.69 -2.98 11.24
N GLN A 22 15.07 -3.96 10.41
CA GLN A 22 16.46 -4.19 9.98
C GLN A 22 16.82 -3.41 8.71
N ASN A 23 15.98 -2.45 8.31
CA ASN A 23 16.17 -1.62 7.13
C ASN A 23 16.11 -2.38 5.79
N ARG A 24 15.66 -3.65 5.82
CA ARG A 24 15.54 -4.53 4.65
C ARG A 24 14.19 -4.33 3.98
N ASN A 25 14.19 -4.38 2.66
CA ASN A 25 12.96 -4.35 1.87
C ASN A 25 12.37 -5.76 1.86
N VAL A 26 11.13 -5.88 2.32
CA VAL A 26 10.31 -7.07 2.17
C VAL A 26 9.26 -6.75 1.12
N ILE A 27 9.20 -7.57 0.08
CA ILE A 27 8.20 -7.45 -0.99
C ILE A 27 7.25 -8.64 -0.87
N PHE A 28 5.94 -8.36 -0.93
CA PHE A 28 4.91 -9.38 -0.96
C PHE A 28 3.71 -8.90 -1.77
N VAL A 29 2.92 -9.85 -2.26
CA VAL A 29 1.74 -9.59 -3.08
C VAL A 29 0.48 -9.78 -2.23
N ILE A 30 -0.53 -8.93 -2.45
CA ILE A 30 -1.89 -9.19 -1.98
C ILE A 30 -2.86 -9.08 -3.15
N GLU A 31 -3.93 -9.85 -3.09
CA GLU A 31 -5.08 -9.68 -3.95
C GLU A 31 -6.16 -8.88 -3.20
N VAL A 32 -6.75 -7.89 -3.85
CA VAL A 32 -7.82 -7.03 -3.31
C VAL A 32 -8.83 -6.68 -4.39
N SER A 33 -10.08 -6.42 -4.00
CA SER A 33 -11.08 -5.92 -4.95
C SER A 33 -10.94 -4.40 -5.11
N LYS A 34 -11.05 -3.89 -6.34
CA LYS A 34 -11.14 -2.45 -6.65
C LYS A 34 -12.33 -1.77 -5.96
N ASN A 35 -13.36 -2.55 -5.63
CA ASN A 35 -14.56 -2.10 -4.94
C ASN A 35 -14.41 -2.09 -3.41
N ASP A 36 -13.30 -2.60 -2.87
CA ASP A 36 -12.99 -2.47 -1.45
C ASP A 36 -12.47 -1.06 -1.13
N TYR A 37 -12.59 -0.68 0.14
CA TYR A 37 -11.92 0.50 0.68
C TYR A 37 -10.42 0.24 0.87
N VAL A 38 -9.63 1.31 0.81
CA VAL A 38 -8.19 1.26 1.11
C VAL A 38 -7.90 0.74 2.52
N SER A 39 -8.82 0.90 3.47
CA SER A 39 -8.73 0.27 4.79
C SER A 39 -8.58 -1.26 4.72
N ALA A 40 -9.19 -1.93 3.73
CA ALA A 40 -9.06 -3.37 3.53
C ALA A 40 -7.63 -3.77 3.16
N ILE A 41 -6.90 -2.94 2.39
CA ILE A 41 -5.47 -3.14 2.15
C ILE A 41 -4.72 -3.09 3.49
N ALA A 42 -5.02 -2.09 4.33
CA ALA A 42 -4.36 -1.94 5.63
C ALA A 42 -4.62 -3.16 6.52
N ASP A 43 -5.84 -3.68 6.57
CA ASP A 43 -6.14 -4.84 7.41
C ASP A 43 -5.47 -6.13 6.90
N ARG A 44 -5.43 -6.35 5.58
CA ARG A 44 -4.67 -7.48 4.99
C ARG A 44 -3.17 -7.37 5.27
N VAL A 45 -2.60 -6.18 5.08
CA VAL A 45 -1.19 -5.91 5.38
C VAL A 45 -0.90 -6.12 6.87
N ARG A 46 -1.79 -5.66 7.77
CA ARG A 46 -1.66 -5.92 9.21
C ARG A 46 -1.66 -7.41 9.50
N ALA A 47 -2.56 -8.19 8.91
CA ALA A 47 -2.61 -9.63 9.13
C ALA A 47 -1.31 -10.33 8.71
N ILE A 48 -0.77 -9.98 7.54
CA ILE A 48 0.48 -10.54 7.01
C ILE A 48 1.68 -10.12 7.86
N LEU A 49 1.72 -8.85 8.27
CA LEU A 49 2.85 -8.29 9.01
C LEU A 49 2.73 -8.45 10.53
N ALA A 50 1.58 -8.84 11.08
CA ALA A 50 1.37 -9.00 12.53
C ALA A 50 2.40 -9.93 13.21
N PRO A 51 2.82 -11.06 12.60
CA PRO A 51 3.89 -11.87 13.16
C PRO A 51 5.26 -11.17 13.18
N HIS A 52 5.42 -10.12 12.37
CA HIS A 52 6.69 -9.43 12.10
C HIS A 52 6.73 -8.00 12.66
N LEU A 53 5.60 -7.46 13.12
CA LEU A 53 5.44 -6.08 13.56
C LEU A 53 4.94 -6.00 15.00
N ARG A 54 5.65 -5.20 15.82
CA ARG A 54 5.04 -4.62 17.04
C ARG A 54 3.91 -3.67 16.63
N PRO A 55 2.92 -3.37 17.49
CA PRO A 55 1.78 -2.54 17.11
C PRO A 55 2.26 -1.14 16.74
N HIS A 56 2.39 -0.87 15.44
CA HIS A 56 2.84 0.39 14.89
C HIS A 56 1.88 0.78 13.77
N ASN A 57 1.45 2.04 13.78
CA ASN A 57 0.52 2.63 12.82
C ASN A 57 1.20 2.86 11.46
N PHE A 58 1.07 1.97 10.49
CA PHE A 58 1.69 2.23 9.19
C PHE A 58 0.84 3.11 8.26
N HIS A 59 1.48 3.70 7.25
CA HIS A 59 0.82 4.45 6.18
C HIS A 59 0.96 3.73 4.84
N LEU A 60 -0.12 3.74 4.06
CA LEU A 60 -0.16 3.26 2.68
C LEU A 60 0.10 4.43 1.73
N GLN A 61 1.12 4.29 0.88
CA GLN A 61 1.43 5.24 -0.18
C GLN A 61 1.45 4.52 -1.52
N GLN A 62 0.68 5.01 -2.48
CA GLN A 62 0.77 4.55 -3.85
C GLN A 62 1.99 5.17 -4.53
N ILE A 63 2.74 4.36 -5.28
CA ILE A 63 3.85 4.82 -6.14
C ILE A 63 3.68 4.20 -7.52
N TYR A 64 3.74 5.04 -8.55
CA TYR A 64 3.93 4.58 -9.93
C TYR A 64 5.42 4.60 -10.23
N PRO A 65 6.03 3.55 -10.82
CA PRO A 65 7.47 3.52 -11.06
C PRO A 65 8.00 4.62 -11.97
N THR A 66 7.14 5.15 -12.85
CA THR A 66 7.44 6.27 -13.75
C THR A 66 7.10 7.63 -13.15
N SER A 67 6.50 7.68 -11.96
CA SER A 67 6.10 8.93 -11.31
C SER A 67 6.92 9.20 -10.05
N ILE A 68 7.53 10.38 -10.00
CA ILE A 68 8.14 10.92 -8.78
C ILE A 68 7.06 11.21 -7.71
N GLN A 69 5.78 11.30 -8.13
CA GLN A 69 4.68 11.60 -7.24
C GLN A 69 4.22 10.36 -6.48
N ARG A 70 4.33 10.43 -5.15
CA ARG A 70 3.75 9.45 -4.23
C ARG A 70 2.42 10.00 -3.73
N ARG A 71 1.35 9.21 -3.86
CA ARG A 71 0.03 9.61 -3.36
C ARG A 71 -0.27 8.85 -2.08
N ARG A 72 -0.43 9.57 -0.97
CA ARG A 72 -0.95 8.94 0.27
C ARG A 72 -2.38 8.49 0.01
N MET A 73 -2.64 7.21 0.26
CA MET A 73 -3.97 6.64 0.10
C MET A 73 -4.79 6.90 1.36
N GLN A 74 -6.03 7.36 1.19
CA GLN A 74 -6.95 7.63 2.30
C GLN A 74 -7.79 6.38 2.54
N PRO A 75 -7.92 5.92 3.80
CA PRO A 75 -8.55 4.64 4.10
C PRO A 75 -10.04 4.58 3.76
N GLU A 76 -10.71 5.74 3.65
CA GLU A 76 -12.14 5.87 3.32
C GLU A 76 -12.43 5.85 1.82
N ASN A 77 -11.40 5.96 0.99
CA ASN A 77 -11.55 5.92 -0.46
C ASN A 77 -11.59 4.47 -0.97
N LEU A 78 -12.26 4.27 -2.10
CA LEU A 78 -12.19 3.01 -2.84
C LEU A 78 -10.80 2.81 -3.45
N ILE A 79 -10.39 1.55 -3.60
CA ILE A 79 -9.12 1.18 -4.23
C ILE A 79 -9.09 1.61 -5.70
N SER A 80 -10.24 1.57 -6.40
CA SER A 80 -10.40 2.05 -7.78
C SER A 80 -10.02 3.52 -8.01
N VAL A 81 -10.10 4.37 -6.97
CA VAL A 81 -9.67 5.79 -7.05
C VAL A 81 -8.16 5.91 -7.29
N TYR A 82 -7.41 4.89 -6.88
CA TYR A 82 -5.96 4.83 -7.00
C TYR A 82 -5.55 3.90 -8.15
N PHE A 83 -6.30 2.82 -8.38
CA PHE A 83 -6.05 1.82 -9.41
C PHE A 83 -7.27 1.69 -10.35
N PRO A 84 -7.50 2.70 -11.21
CA PRO A 84 -8.62 2.65 -12.16
C PRO A 84 -8.44 1.54 -13.20
N GLU A 85 -7.19 1.25 -13.57
CA GLU A 85 -6.80 0.19 -14.49
C GLU A 85 -6.13 -0.98 -13.75
N ASN A 86 -5.83 -2.06 -14.47
CA ASN A 86 -5.10 -3.17 -13.87
C ASN A 86 -3.63 -2.78 -13.66
N PRO A 87 -3.13 -2.88 -12.42
CA PRO A 87 -1.76 -2.56 -12.11
C PRO A 87 -0.80 -3.60 -12.72
N ASP A 88 0.36 -3.14 -13.20
CA ASP A 88 1.42 -4.01 -13.72
C ASP A 88 2.05 -4.86 -12.59
N GLU A 89 2.12 -6.18 -12.79
CA GLU A 89 2.60 -7.14 -11.79
C GLU A 89 4.10 -7.03 -11.45
N ASP A 90 4.91 -6.32 -12.24
CA ASP A 90 6.33 -6.10 -11.93
C ASP A 90 6.57 -4.80 -11.16
N MET A 91 5.54 -3.96 -11.01
CA MET A 91 5.64 -2.64 -10.39
C MET A 91 5.31 -2.69 -8.90
N ILE A 92 6.10 -2.02 -8.05
CA ILE A 92 5.75 -1.80 -6.63
C ILE A 92 4.72 -0.69 -6.57
N HIS A 93 3.48 -1.08 -6.27
CA HIS A 93 2.35 -0.16 -6.23
C HIS A 93 2.21 0.55 -4.90
N ILE A 94 2.62 -0.09 -3.79
CA ILE A 94 2.40 0.45 -2.46
C ILE A 94 3.66 0.37 -1.59
N PHE A 95 3.97 1.47 -0.93
CA PHE A 95 4.92 1.50 0.19
C PHE A 95 4.20 1.52 1.52
N VAL A 96 4.69 0.68 2.42
CA VAL A 96 4.27 0.61 3.82
C VAL A 96 5.41 1.16 4.68
N TYR A 97 5.16 2.28 5.37
CA TYR A 97 6.11 2.85 6.33
C TYR A 97 5.55 2.73 7.75
N PRO A 98 6.38 2.41 8.76
CA PRO A 98 5.99 2.62 10.14
C PRO A 98 5.62 4.10 10.35
N PRO A 99 4.80 4.43 11.37
CA PRO A 99 4.52 5.82 11.67
C PRO A 99 5.87 6.47 11.97
N LEU A 100 6.09 7.68 11.45
CA LEU A 100 7.20 8.50 11.91
C LEU A 100 7.06 8.59 13.43
N SER A 101 8.01 8.01 14.19
CA SER A 101 8.08 8.27 15.62
C SER A 101 8.08 9.79 15.80
N PRO A 102 7.28 10.36 16.72
CA PRO A 102 7.23 11.81 16.94
C PRO A 102 8.59 12.46 17.31
N ASN A 103 9.66 11.67 17.46
CA ASN A 103 10.96 12.10 18.00
C ASN A 103 12.11 12.18 16.98
N ASN A 104 11.86 12.16 15.67
CA ASN A 104 12.94 12.42 14.69
C ASN A 104 12.85 13.85 14.15
N ASN A 105 13.15 14.81 15.02
CA ASN A 105 13.45 16.20 14.68
C ASN A 105 14.93 16.37 14.22
N PHE A 106 15.52 15.36 13.57
CA PHE A 106 16.90 15.45 13.09
C PHE A 106 16.95 15.49 11.57
N LEU A 107 17.25 16.71 11.10
CA LEU A 107 18.05 17.05 9.93
C LEU A 107 17.56 16.48 8.58
N TYR A 108 16.65 17.22 7.95
CA TYR A 108 16.90 17.58 6.55
C TYR A 108 17.89 18.76 6.56
N HIS A 109 19.19 18.48 6.69
CA HIS A 109 20.16 19.42 6.13
C HIS A 109 20.12 19.17 4.61
N ALA A 110 19.37 20.02 3.92
CA ALA A 110 19.56 20.22 2.50
C ALA A 110 21.02 20.64 2.30
N VAL A 111 21.74 19.80 1.56
CA VAL A 111 22.93 20.18 0.82
C VAL A 111 22.51 21.22 -0.22
N GLU A 112 23.01 22.44 -0.07
CA GLU A 112 23.42 23.29 -1.20
C GLU A 112 24.95 23.30 -1.24
#